data_AF-A0A2A4P9G3-F1
#
_entry.id   AF-A0A2A4P9G3-F1
#
_cell.length_a   1.000
_cell.length_b   1.000
_cell.length_c   1.000
_cell.angle_alpha   90.00
_cell.angle_beta   90.00
_cell.angle_gamma   90.00
#
_symmetry.space_group_name_H-M   'P 1'
#
loop_
_entity.id
_entity.type
_entity.pdbx_description
1 polymer ?
#
loop_
_entity_poly.entity_id
_entity_poly.type
_entity_poly.pdbx_seq_one_letter_code
_entity_poly.pdbx_strand_id
1 'polypeptide(L)' 'KQNHINGIENFWNQAKRHLRKFNGVPKGHFPLFLKECEWRFNNPKPQDQLRHMKQLVKQYLA' A
#
# COMPACT_ATOMS: atom_id res chain seq x y z
N LYS A 1 -4.90 26.60 -3.40
CA LYS A 1 -4.66 25.17 -3.70
C LYS A 1 -5.33 24.33 -2.61
N GLN A 2 -6.58 23.91 -2.82
CA GLN A 2 -7.24 22.95 -1.92
C GLN A 2 -6.79 21.53 -2.29
N ASN A 3 -5.56 21.17 -1.93
CA ASN A 3 -4.92 19.96 -2.42
C ASN A 3 -4.87 18.81 -1.38
N HIS A 4 -5.47 18.97 -0.21
CA HIS A 4 -5.30 17.99 0.88
C HIS A 4 -6.45 16.97 1.00
N ILE A 5 -7.70 17.39 0.76
CA ILE A 5 -8.88 16.50 0.85
C ILE A 5 -8.81 15.42 -0.25
N ASN A 6 -8.40 15.80 -1.47
CA ASN A 6 -8.32 14.88 -2.61
C ASN A 6 -7.28 13.76 -2.42
N GLY A 7 -6.21 14.02 -1.66
CA GLY A 7 -5.18 13.01 -1.39
C GLY A 7 -5.71 11.87 -0.51
N ILE A 8 -6.41 12.22 0.57
CA ILE A 8 -7.01 11.26 1.50
C ILE A 8 -8.14 10.49 0.83
N GLU A 9 -9.00 11.15 0.05
CA GLU A 9 -10.07 10.47 -0.68
C GLU A 9 -9.50 9.49 -1.72
N ASN A 10 -8.48 9.91 -2.48
CA ASN A 10 -7.82 9.05 -3.45
C ASN A 10 -7.13 7.85 -2.78
N PHE A 11 -6.52 8.04 -1.61
CA PHE A 11 -5.96 6.96 -0.81
C PHE A 11 -7.03 5.92 -0.46
N TRP A 12 -8.15 6.35 0.12
CA TRP A 12 -9.22 5.42 0.50
C TRP A 12 -9.88 4.74 -0.70
N ASN A 13 -10.00 5.44 -1.83
CA ASN A 13 -10.48 4.83 -3.08
C ASN A 13 -9.54 3.73 -3.60
N GLN A 14 -8.23 3.92 -3.52
CA GLN A 14 -7.24 2.90 -3.90
C GLN A 14 -7.22 1.73 -2.89
N ALA A 15 -7.21 2.01 -1.59
CA ALA A 15 -7.23 0.99 -0.55
C ALA A 15 -8.48 0.09 -0.68
N LYS A 16 -9.66 0.67 -0.92
CA LYS A 16 -10.89 -0.11 -1.18
C LYS A 16 -10.78 -0.99 -2.42
N ARG A 17 -10.17 -0.49 -3.52
CA ARG A 17 -9.96 -1.29 -4.75
C ARG A 17 -9.04 -2.48 -4.50
N HIS A 18 -7.93 -2.28 -3.78
CA HIS A 18 -7.04 -3.37 -3.39
C HIS A 18 -7.74 -4.38 -2.49
N LEU A 19 -8.49 -3.92 -1.48
CA LEU A 19 -9.21 -4.80 -0.55
C LEU A 19 -10.24 -5.68 -1.27
N ARG A 20 -10.98 -5.12 -2.24
CA ARG A 20 -11.93 -5.87 -3.06
C ARG A 20 -11.28 -6.98 -3.89
N LYS A 21 -10.05 -6.78 -4.37
CA LYS A 21 -9.31 -7.80 -5.14
C LYS A 21 -9.04 -9.06 -4.31
N PHE A 22 -8.90 -8.93 -2.99
CA PHE A 22 -8.63 -10.04 -2.08
C PHE A 22 -9.90 -10.60 -1.40
N ASN A 23 -11.10 -10.11 -1.77
CA ASN A 23 -12.36 -10.41 -1.07
C ASN A 23 -12.33 -10.07 0.43
N GLY A 24 -11.56 -9.03 0.79
CA GLY A 24 -11.32 -8.65 2.18
C GLY A 24 -9.99 -9.17 2.72
N VAL A 25 -9.71 -8.86 3.97
CA VAL A 25 -8.58 -9.38 4.74
C VAL A 25 -9.06 -9.76 6.14
N PRO A 26 -8.46 -10.76 6.80
CA PRO A 26 -8.76 -11.05 8.20
C PRO A 26 -8.58 -9.79 9.07
N LYS A 27 -9.47 -9.60 10.05
CA LYS A 27 -9.47 -8.41 10.92
C LYS A 27 -8.11 -8.17 11.59
N GLY A 28 -7.42 -9.23 12.01
CA GLY A 28 -6.09 -9.14 12.62
C GLY A 28 -5.00 -8.61 11.68
N HIS A 29 -5.16 -8.75 10.37
CA HIS A 29 -4.21 -8.27 9.36
C HIS A 29 -4.59 -6.92 8.77
N PHE A 30 -5.75 -6.37 9.12
CA PHE A 30 -6.21 -5.08 8.59
C PHE A 30 -5.21 -3.92 8.84
N PRO A 31 -4.55 -3.81 10.01
CA PRO A 31 -3.52 -2.78 10.22
C PRO A 31 -2.34 -2.90 9.25
N LEU A 32 -1.88 -4.13 8.98
CA LEU A 32 -0.79 -4.39 8.04
C LEU A 32 -1.20 -4.06 6.60
N PHE A 33 -2.44 -4.41 6.21
CA PHE A 33 -3.00 -4.04 4.91
C PHE A 33 -3.02 -2.53 4.70
N LEU A 34 -3.40 -1.74 5.72
CA LEU A 34 -3.37 -0.28 5.63
C LEU A 34 -1.95 0.26 5.51
N LYS A 35 -0.99 -0.30 6.24
CA LYS A 35 0.43 0.07 6.12
C LYS A 35 1.01 -0.24 4.74
N GLU A 36 0.63 -1.37 4.16
CA GLU A 36 1.00 -1.69 2.79
C GLU A 36 0.38 -0.68 1.80
N CYS A 37 -0.90 -0.33 1.95
CA CYS A 37 -1.56 0.66 1.12
C CYS A 37 -0.90 2.05 1.24
N GLU A 38 -0.53 2.47 2.45
CA GLU A 38 0.21 3.72 2.70
C GLU A 38 1.54 3.72 1.95
N TRP A 39 2.33 2.65 2.08
CA TRP A 39 3.60 2.53 1.38
C TRP A 39 3.43 2.56 -0.15
N ARG A 40 2.44 1.84 -0.70
CA ARG A 40 2.14 1.83 -2.14
C ARG A 40 1.69 3.20 -2.65
N PHE A 41 0.85 3.90 -1.89
CA PHE A 41 0.35 5.22 -2.24
C PHE A 41 1.48 6.25 -2.33
N ASN A 42 2.42 6.21 -1.39
CA ASN A 42 3.59 7.10 -1.36
C ASN A 42 4.67 6.71 -2.39
N ASN A 43 4.66 5.47 -2.90
CA ASN A 43 5.64 4.95 -3.84
C ASN A 43 4.94 4.37 -5.09
N PRO A 44 4.31 5.17 -5.95
CA PRO A 44 3.36 4.68 -6.96
C PRO A 44 4.01 3.84 -8.07
N LYS A 45 5.34 3.86 -8.24
CA LYS A 45 6.05 3.17 -9.31
C LYS A 45 6.26 1.69 -8.96
N PRO A 46 5.63 0.72 -9.65
CA PRO A 46 5.72 -0.69 -9.29
C PRO A 46 7.13 -1.28 -9.42
N GLN A 47 7.93 -0.77 -10.37
CA GLN A 47 9.30 -1.21 -10.55
C GLN A 47 10.20 -0.82 -9.37
N ASP A 48 10.01 0.39 -8.83
CA ASP A 48 10.74 0.85 -7.63
C ASP A 48 10.29 0.09 -6.39
N GLN A 49 8.97 -0.17 -6.24
CA GLN A 49 8.42 -1.02 -5.19
C GLN A 49 9.08 -2.41 -5.20
N LEU A 50 9.12 -3.06 -6.37
CA LEU A 50 9.71 -4.39 -6.52
C LEU A 50 11.20 -4.39 -6.19
N ARG A 51 11.95 -3.38 -6.64
CA ARG A 51 13.37 -3.22 -6.31
C ARG A 51 13.58 -3.11 -4.81
N HIS A 52 12.78 -2.27 -4.14
CA HIS A 52 12.87 -2.07 -2.69
C HIS A 52 12.54 -3.36 -1.91
N MET A 53 11.48 -4.08 -2.29
CA MET A 53 11.13 -5.37 -1.69
C MET A 53 12.26 -6.39 -1.85
N LYS A 54 12.86 -6.49 -3.03
CA LYS A 54 14.02 -7.39 -3.27
C LYS A 54 15.21 -7.04 -2.37
N GLN A 55 15.48 -5.76 -2.15
CA GLN A 55 16.55 -5.31 -1.26
C GLN A 55 16.26 -5.69 0.19
N LEU A 56 15.03 -5.47 0.68
CA LEU A 56 14.63 -5.85 2.04
C LEU A 56 14.74 -7.37 2.27
N VAL A 57 14.25 -8.17 1.34
CA VAL A 57 14.37 -9.64 1.43
C VAL A 57 15.84 -10.05 1.52
N LYS A 58 16.71 -9.48 0.66
CA LYS A 58 18.15 -9.76 0.72
C LYS A 58 18.79 -9.35 2.05
N GLN A 59 18.31 -8.29 2.70
CA GLN A 59 18.93 -7.77 3.92
C GLN A 59 18.49 -8.53 5.18
N TYR A 60 17.24 -8.98 5.23
CA TYR A 60 16.63 -9.51 6.45
C TYR A 60 16.28 -11.00 6.41
N LEU A 61 16.25 -11.62 5.22
CA LEU A 61 15.81 -13.00 5.03
C LEU A 61 16.83 -13.88 4.26
N ALA A 62 17.96 -13.33 3.84
CA ALA A 62 19.03 -14.05 3.14
C ALA A 62 20.22 -14.35 4.06
#